data_AF-A0A8B7A0E6-F1
#
_entry.id   AF-A0A8B7A0E6-F1
#
_cell.length_a   1.000
_cell.length_b   1.000
_cell.length_c   1.000
_cell.angle_alpha   90.00
_cell.angle_beta   90.00
_cell.angle_gamma   90.00
#
_symmetry.space_group_name_H-M   'P 1'
#
loop_
_entity.id
_entity.type
_entity.pdbx_description
1 polymer ?
#
loop_
_entity_poly.entity_id
_entity_poly.type
_entity_poly.pdbx_seq_one_letter_code
_entity_poly.pdbx_strand_id
1 'polypeptide(L)'
;MPAAAEHAWCSVPGSGQLGDLGLARRLPLGPRHTLHGVSPPTPQQPRLCPHTSPEPPDPDGPPDRPASPAASASCPVLHIAAPALTSAPSSSSHARTSLCGAGGLLLGPGPEVRTGLPPSFSSHLGPAAAYRVRDAEMRKVPPRTVLFERERTGLTYRVPALLPVPPGPTLLAFAEQRLSPDDSHAHRLVLRRGTLARGAPQWGGLRVLETAALEGHRSMNPCPVHEARTGTVFLFFIAVLGHTPEAVQIATGRNAARLCCVTSRDAGLTWGPARDLTVEAVGRSEQEWATFAVGPGHGVQLPSGRLLVPAYTYRVDRRECFGRICRTSPHAFVFYSDDLGGSWRHGGLVPNLRSGECQLAAVEGSPGGPVLYCNARSPLGSRVQALSDDEGASFLPGQLVPSLAETARGCQGSVVGFPAPSAHRPLARSHSHTSHSGPVVQESLEEGAQDTCGVAGGGGNVLGEPGCGPCLQGESWASVVQAPSPTWLLYSHPTGRRARLHMGVCLSMAPLDPHSWTEPWVIYEGPSGYSDLAALPGVHRGGQAFACLYESGTRVSYEEIAFSLFSLRDVLNNVPPEKEHAGCLPS
;
A
#
# COMPACT_ATOMS: atom_id res chain seq x y z
N MET A 1 -31.21 -11.63 -1.56
CA MET A 1 -32.22 -11.61 -0.49
C MET A 1 -31.62 -12.19 0.78
N PRO A 2 -31.58 -11.46 1.90
CA PRO A 2 -31.14 -10.07 2.07
C PRO A 2 -29.68 -10.05 2.62
N ALA A 3 -28.79 -9.08 2.38
CA ALA A 3 -28.91 -7.62 2.37
C ALA A 3 -29.18 -7.02 3.76
N ALA A 4 -28.11 -6.76 4.52
CA ALA A 4 -28.14 -5.87 5.68
C ALA A 4 -27.37 -4.59 5.32
N ALA A 5 -28.00 -3.44 5.54
CA ALA A 5 -27.45 -2.11 5.23
C ALA A 5 -27.62 -1.21 6.46
N GLU A 6 -26.56 -0.52 6.86
CA GLU A 6 -26.63 0.52 7.89
C GLU A 6 -25.83 1.75 7.49
N HIS A 7 -26.57 2.76 7.03
CA HIS A 7 -26.25 4.17 7.23
C HIS A 7 -27.57 4.87 7.52
N ALA A 8 -27.81 5.22 8.78
CA ALA A 8 -29.01 5.94 9.21
C ALA A 8 -28.61 7.31 9.77
N TRP A 9 -29.35 8.34 9.37
CA TRP A 9 -29.24 9.69 9.92
C TRP A 9 -30.01 9.79 11.25
N CYS A 10 -29.52 10.61 12.18
CA CYS A 10 -30.07 10.72 13.53
C CYS A 10 -31.38 11.55 13.58
N SER A 11 -32.43 10.99 14.20
CA SER A 11 -33.56 11.73 14.81
C SER A 11 -34.39 10.82 15.73
N VAL A 12 -34.13 10.81 17.04
CA VAL A 12 -35.00 10.22 18.08
C VAL A 12 -34.83 10.98 19.41
N PRO A 13 -35.91 11.38 20.10
CA PRO A 13 -35.89 11.87 21.48
C PRO A 13 -36.21 10.78 22.52
N GLY A 14 -35.92 11.03 23.80
CA GLY A 14 -36.54 10.31 24.92
C GLY A 14 -35.63 9.32 25.66
N SER A 15 -35.10 9.77 26.79
CA SER A 15 -34.35 8.98 27.77
C SER A 15 -35.27 8.17 28.70
N GLY A 16 -34.89 6.93 29.03
CA GLY A 16 -35.42 6.17 30.17
C GLY A 16 -34.31 5.79 31.16
N GLN A 17 -34.53 6.01 32.45
CA GLN A 17 -33.60 5.64 33.53
C GLN A 17 -33.79 4.18 33.98
N LEU A 18 -32.69 3.57 34.44
CA LEU A 18 -32.54 2.48 35.44
C LEU A 18 -31.06 2.04 35.38
N GLY A 19 -30.38 1.59 36.43
CA GLY A 19 -30.70 1.45 37.85
C GLY A 19 -29.42 0.98 38.58
N ASP A 20 -29.28 1.36 39.85
CA ASP A 20 -28.10 1.03 40.69
C ASP A 20 -28.08 -0.45 41.10
N LEU A 21 -26.90 -1.05 41.33
CA LEU A 21 -26.71 -2.27 42.15
C LEU A 21 -25.22 -2.63 42.33
N GLY A 22 -24.75 -2.55 43.57
CA GLY A 22 -23.34 -2.76 43.92
C GLY A 22 -22.90 -4.17 44.36
N LEU A 23 -21.60 -4.20 44.69
CA LEU A 23 -20.94 -4.94 45.76
C LEU A 23 -20.86 -6.49 45.75
N ALA A 24 -19.66 -7.01 45.48
CA ALA A 24 -19.05 -8.21 46.11
C ALA A 24 -17.60 -8.38 45.58
N ARG A 25 -16.61 -9.01 46.25
CA ARG A 25 -16.34 -9.33 47.67
C ARG A 25 -14.81 -9.56 47.76
N ARG A 26 -14.15 -9.22 48.88
CA ARG A 26 -12.75 -9.62 49.15
C ARG A 26 -12.69 -10.98 49.85
N LEU A 27 -11.64 -11.76 49.59
CA LEU A 27 -11.11 -12.77 50.53
C LEU A 27 -9.55 -12.71 50.53
N PRO A 28 -8.87 -13.21 51.58
CA PRO A 28 -7.51 -12.77 51.92
C PRO A 28 -6.44 -13.87 51.82
N LEU A 29 -5.17 -13.48 51.68
CA LEU A 29 -4.00 -14.30 52.05
C LEU A 29 -2.88 -13.43 52.65
N GLY A 30 -2.23 -13.97 53.67
CA GLY A 30 -0.89 -13.63 54.17
C GLY A 30 -0.18 -14.94 54.55
N PRO A 31 1.00 -14.93 55.20
CA PRO A 31 1.70 -13.79 55.80
C PRO A 31 3.11 -13.54 55.20
N ARG A 32 3.88 -12.68 55.88
CA ARG A 32 5.18 -12.13 55.46
C ARG A 32 6.36 -13.09 55.70
N HIS A 33 7.38 -12.98 54.86
CA HIS A 33 8.78 -13.10 55.28
C HIS A 33 9.55 -11.83 54.90
N THR A 34 10.33 -11.31 55.84
CA THR A 34 11.27 -10.19 55.68
C THR A 34 12.70 -10.73 55.76
N LEU A 35 13.64 -10.12 55.02
CA LEU A 35 15.01 -9.76 55.47
C LEU A 35 15.78 -9.09 54.31
N HIS A 36 16.49 -8.00 54.63
CA HIS A 36 17.56 -7.28 53.87
C HIS A 36 17.37 -6.95 52.36
N GLY A 37 17.71 -5.76 51.84
CA GLY A 37 18.31 -4.58 52.46
C GLY A 37 19.55 -4.06 51.72
N VAL A 38 19.40 -3.50 50.51
CA VAL A 38 20.43 -2.68 49.80
C VAL A 38 19.74 -1.56 49.01
N SER A 39 20.24 -0.33 49.13
CA SER A 39 19.74 0.85 48.39
C SER A 39 20.49 1.08 47.07
N PRO A 40 19.88 1.68 46.04
CA PRO A 40 20.54 2.00 44.77
C PRO A 40 21.38 3.30 44.84
N PRO A 41 22.42 3.45 44.00
CA PRO A 41 23.23 4.67 43.94
C PRO A 41 22.61 5.76 43.03
N THR A 42 22.65 7.00 43.49
CA THR A 42 22.28 8.21 42.74
C THR A 42 23.45 8.72 41.88
N PRO A 43 23.25 9.17 40.63
CA PRO A 43 24.32 9.79 39.83
C PRO A 43 24.62 11.24 40.27
N GLN A 44 25.88 11.65 40.09
CA GLN A 44 26.41 12.97 40.48
C GLN A 44 26.15 14.07 39.43
N GLN A 45 25.97 15.31 39.88
CA GLN A 45 26.10 16.53 39.07
C GLN A 45 27.54 17.07 39.09
N PRO A 46 27.97 17.83 38.06
CA PRO A 46 28.99 18.87 38.21
C PRO A 46 28.46 20.31 38.10
N ARG A 47 29.35 21.26 38.42
CA ARG A 47 29.13 22.70 38.71
C ARG A 47 30.35 23.52 38.24
N LEU A 48 30.32 24.84 37.99
CA LEU A 48 29.28 25.88 38.16
C LEU A 48 29.63 27.12 37.31
N CYS A 49 28.63 27.78 36.68
CA CYS A 49 28.54 29.25 36.51
C CYS A 49 29.60 30.01 35.63
N PRO A 50 29.51 31.36 35.46
CA PRO A 50 28.46 32.34 35.86
C PRO A 50 28.08 33.47 34.83
N HIS A 51 27.13 34.34 35.25
CA HIS A 51 26.84 35.73 34.79
C HIS A 51 26.16 35.94 33.40
N THR A 52 25.31 36.95 33.14
CA THR A 52 24.83 38.15 33.89
C THR A 52 23.31 38.41 33.71
N SER A 53 22.71 39.24 34.57
CA SER A 53 21.43 39.96 34.35
C SER A 53 21.68 41.48 34.30
N PRO A 54 20.73 42.28 33.78
CA PRO A 54 20.08 43.27 34.66
C PRO A 54 18.54 43.37 34.48
N GLU A 55 17.93 44.32 35.20
CA GLU A 55 16.53 44.38 35.67
C GLU A 55 15.65 45.45 34.92
N PRO A 56 14.42 45.89 35.37
CA PRO A 56 13.31 46.27 34.48
C PRO A 56 13.00 47.80 34.46
N PRO A 57 11.78 48.22 34.02
CA PRO A 57 10.83 48.75 35.02
C PRO A 57 9.33 48.41 34.84
N ASP A 58 8.57 48.70 35.92
CA ASP A 58 7.11 48.58 36.19
C ASP A 58 6.27 49.79 35.63
N PRO A 59 5.02 50.09 36.08
CA PRO A 59 3.73 49.38 35.92
C PRO A 59 2.57 50.34 35.46
N ASP A 60 1.30 49.86 35.35
CA ASP A 60 0.07 50.58 35.84
C ASP A 60 -1.30 49.96 35.43
N GLY A 61 -2.26 49.95 36.37
CA GLY A 61 -3.65 50.41 36.11
C GLY A 61 -4.79 49.41 35.73
N PRO A 62 -5.91 49.33 36.50
CA PRO A 62 -7.07 48.44 36.25
C PRO A 62 -8.42 49.22 36.15
N PRO A 63 -9.60 48.71 36.59
CA PRO A 63 -10.41 47.53 36.19
C PRO A 63 -11.83 47.93 35.66
N ASP A 64 -12.74 46.97 35.36
CA ASP A 64 -14.07 46.90 36.04
C ASP A 64 -15.02 45.74 35.63
N ARG A 65 -15.94 45.43 36.56
CA ARG A 65 -17.15 44.55 36.52
C ARG A 65 -18.27 45.35 37.21
N PRO A 66 -19.59 45.20 36.92
CA PRO A 66 -20.33 44.07 37.51
C PRO A 66 -21.70 43.64 36.88
N ALA A 67 -22.20 42.50 37.38
CA ALA A 67 -23.58 42.10 37.76
C ALA A 67 -24.84 42.27 36.84
N SER A 68 -25.76 41.30 37.03
CA SER A 68 -27.11 41.17 36.44
C SER A 68 -28.18 42.08 37.09
N PRO A 69 -29.43 42.06 36.60
CA PRO A 69 -30.47 41.34 37.35
C PRO A 69 -31.50 40.55 36.49
N ALA A 70 -32.43 39.87 37.18
CA ALA A 70 -33.44 38.97 36.62
C ALA A 70 -34.80 39.65 36.28
N ALA A 71 -35.66 38.94 35.54
CA ALA A 71 -37.10 39.24 35.45
C ALA A 71 -37.94 37.96 35.25
N SER A 72 -39.14 37.94 35.84
CA SER A 72 -40.08 36.81 35.89
C SER A 72 -41.47 37.20 35.40
N ALA A 73 -42.14 36.34 34.62
CA ALA A 73 -43.57 36.38 34.31
C ALA A 73 -43.99 34.99 33.77
N SER A 74 -44.69 34.15 34.55
CA SER A 74 -46.14 34.12 34.83
C SER A 74 -46.96 33.37 33.76
N CYS A 75 -47.62 32.28 34.17
CA CYS A 75 -48.57 31.50 33.35
C CYS A 75 -49.89 32.24 33.09
N PRO A 76 -50.73 31.68 32.21
CA PRO A 76 -52.14 31.47 32.58
C PRO A 76 -52.53 29.99 32.55
N VAL A 77 -53.41 29.61 33.48
CA VAL A 77 -54.09 28.31 33.57
C VAL A 77 -55.46 28.43 32.91
N LEU A 78 -55.91 27.37 32.22
CA LEU A 78 -57.35 27.12 32.06
C LEU A 78 -57.65 25.61 32.09
N HIS A 79 -58.62 25.24 32.92
CA HIS A 79 -59.34 23.95 32.86
C HIS A 79 -60.24 23.94 31.59
N ILE A 80 -60.94 22.90 31.10
CA ILE A 80 -61.49 21.61 31.58
C ILE A 80 -61.58 20.69 30.32
N ALA A 81 -61.94 19.39 30.28
CA ALA A 81 -62.44 18.38 31.22
C ALA A 81 -62.07 16.95 30.72
N ALA A 82 -62.67 15.92 31.33
CA ALA A 82 -62.79 14.54 30.79
C ALA A 82 -64.27 14.22 30.48
N PRO A 83 -64.56 13.23 29.61
CA PRO A 83 -64.89 11.87 30.08
C PRO A 83 -64.14 10.78 29.24
N ALA A 84 -63.71 9.61 29.72
CA ALA A 84 -64.24 8.57 30.63
C ALA A 84 -64.94 7.39 29.91
N LEU A 85 -64.35 6.19 30.04
CA LEU A 85 -64.90 4.83 29.80
C LEU A 85 -65.13 4.46 28.30
N THR A 86 -65.06 3.20 27.80
CA THR A 86 -65.22 1.84 28.36
C THR A 86 -64.44 0.73 27.59
N SER A 87 -64.21 -0.42 28.26
CA SER A 87 -64.23 -1.84 27.76
C SER A 87 -63.29 -2.38 26.65
N ALA A 88 -62.80 -3.60 26.89
CA ALA A 88 -61.99 -4.45 25.99
C ALA A 88 -62.86 -5.59 25.33
N PRO A 89 -62.35 -6.82 25.04
CA PRO A 89 -61.66 -7.20 23.80
C PRO A 89 -62.28 -8.41 23.04
N SER A 90 -61.80 -8.69 21.82
CA SER A 90 -61.95 -9.98 21.12
C SER A 90 -60.99 -10.04 19.90
N SER A 91 -60.56 -11.16 19.31
CA SER A 91 -60.12 -12.51 19.73
C SER A 91 -60.04 -13.39 18.46
N SER A 92 -59.24 -14.47 18.49
CA SER A 92 -59.04 -15.50 17.43
C SER A 92 -58.28 -15.06 16.15
N SER A 93 -57.29 -15.75 15.57
CA SER A 93 -56.61 -17.07 15.72
C SER A 93 -56.88 -18.14 14.63
N HIS A 94 -55.77 -18.73 14.16
CA HIS A 94 -55.61 -19.99 13.41
C HIS A 94 -56.12 -20.11 11.95
N ALA A 95 -55.70 -21.08 11.13
CA ALA A 95 -54.36 -21.68 10.88
C ALA A 95 -54.44 -22.78 9.78
N ARG A 96 -53.53 -22.77 8.79
CA ARG A 96 -53.14 -23.91 7.90
C ARG A 96 -54.32 -24.51 7.05
N THR A 97 -54.20 -25.45 6.09
CA THR A 97 -53.10 -26.33 5.63
C THR A 97 -53.26 -26.66 4.11
N SER A 98 -52.23 -27.28 3.51
CA SER A 98 -52.16 -27.74 2.09
C SER A 98 -52.92 -29.05 1.80
N LEU A 99 -53.29 -29.31 0.53
CA LEU A 99 -53.18 -30.64 -0.11
C LEU A 99 -53.33 -30.61 -1.66
N CYS A 100 -52.92 -31.72 -2.31
CA CYS A 100 -52.68 -31.86 -3.76
C CYS A 100 -53.87 -32.42 -4.57
N GLY A 101 -53.77 -32.36 -5.91
CA GLY A 101 -54.62 -33.11 -6.84
C GLY A 101 -54.01 -33.17 -8.26
N ALA A 102 -54.18 -34.29 -8.97
CA ALA A 102 -53.59 -34.54 -10.29
C ALA A 102 -54.62 -35.14 -11.28
N GLY A 103 -54.37 -35.03 -12.59
CA GLY A 103 -55.15 -35.69 -13.65
C GLY A 103 -55.13 -34.92 -14.98
N GLY A 104 -55.12 -35.63 -16.11
CA GLY A 104 -55.20 -35.05 -17.47
C GLY A 104 -55.59 -36.09 -18.52
N LEU A 105 -55.90 -35.65 -19.76
CA LEU A 105 -56.01 -36.52 -20.95
C LEU A 105 -56.03 -35.72 -22.28
N LEU A 106 -55.83 -36.45 -23.39
CA LEU A 106 -55.46 -35.97 -24.74
C LEU A 106 -56.60 -35.44 -25.63
N LEU A 107 -56.23 -34.72 -26.72
CA LEU A 107 -56.59 -34.97 -28.14
C LEU A 107 -55.76 -34.04 -29.09
N GLY A 108 -55.47 -34.46 -30.34
CA GLY A 108 -54.80 -33.66 -31.42
C GLY A 108 -55.57 -33.76 -32.76
N PRO A 109 -54.95 -33.74 -33.97
CA PRO A 109 -53.70 -33.11 -34.45
C PRO A 109 -53.77 -32.45 -35.88
N GLY A 110 -52.68 -31.79 -36.33
CA GLY A 110 -52.29 -31.60 -37.77
C GLY A 110 -52.78 -30.34 -38.54
N PRO A 111 -52.25 -30.03 -39.76
CA PRO A 111 -51.25 -30.76 -40.57
C PRO A 111 -50.03 -29.93 -41.08
N GLU A 112 -49.13 -30.58 -41.83
CA GLU A 112 -47.90 -30.06 -42.47
C GLU A 112 -48.11 -29.52 -43.90
N VAL A 113 -47.15 -28.73 -44.42
CA VAL A 113 -46.74 -28.75 -45.85
C VAL A 113 -45.22 -28.47 -45.99
N ARG A 114 -44.55 -29.20 -46.89
CA ARG A 114 -43.14 -29.00 -47.30
C ARG A 114 -43.03 -29.27 -48.81
N THR A 115 -42.24 -28.49 -49.57
CA THR A 115 -41.39 -28.87 -50.75
C THR A 115 -41.12 -27.68 -51.69
N GLY A 116 -39.89 -27.58 -52.26
CA GLY A 116 -39.64 -26.80 -53.49
C GLY A 116 -38.28 -26.06 -53.60
N LEU A 117 -37.34 -26.60 -54.38
CA LEU A 117 -36.27 -25.89 -55.13
C LEU A 117 -36.77 -25.70 -56.60
N PRO A 118 -36.12 -25.00 -57.56
CA PRO A 118 -34.73 -24.47 -57.68
C PRO A 118 -34.73 -22.99 -58.23
N PRO A 119 -33.78 -22.45 -59.05
CA PRO A 119 -32.40 -22.84 -59.41
C PRO A 119 -31.32 -21.73 -59.23
N SER A 120 -30.10 -22.06 -59.65
CA SER A 120 -28.85 -21.29 -59.62
C SER A 120 -28.77 -20.08 -60.56
N PHE A 121 -28.02 -19.05 -60.16
CA PHE A 121 -27.25 -18.19 -61.07
C PHE A 121 -25.82 -17.98 -60.55
N SER A 122 -24.86 -17.93 -61.48
CA SER A 122 -23.43 -17.72 -61.22
C SER A 122 -23.04 -16.28 -61.52
N SER A 123 -22.17 -15.69 -60.68
CA SER A 123 -21.40 -14.50 -61.05
C SER A 123 -20.07 -14.47 -60.31
N HIS A 124 -18.97 -14.56 -61.06
CA HIS A 124 -17.61 -14.41 -60.54
C HIS A 124 -17.36 -13.01 -59.98
N LEU A 125 -16.76 -12.92 -58.80
CA LEU A 125 -15.97 -11.78 -58.32
C LEU A 125 -14.72 -12.32 -57.59
N GLY A 126 -13.60 -11.62 -57.74
CA GLY A 126 -12.25 -12.15 -57.47
C GLY A 126 -11.82 -12.26 -55.99
N PRO A 127 -10.61 -12.80 -55.74
CA PRO A 127 -10.15 -13.19 -54.41
C PRO A 127 -9.60 -12.00 -53.60
N ALA A 128 -10.44 -11.39 -52.75
CA ALA A 128 -10.01 -10.27 -51.90
C ALA A 128 -10.69 -10.23 -50.51
N ALA A 129 -10.83 -11.37 -49.82
CA ALA A 129 -11.38 -11.41 -48.45
C ALA A 129 -10.76 -12.48 -47.52
N ALA A 130 -9.55 -12.95 -47.80
CA ALA A 130 -8.78 -13.80 -46.87
C ALA A 130 -8.05 -12.95 -45.81
N TYR A 131 -8.73 -11.98 -45.20
CA TYR A 131 -8.13 -11.16 -44.14
C TYR A 131 -8.14 -11.94 -42.83
N ARG A 132 -7.00 -12.60 -42.59
CA ARG A 132 -6.57 -13.25 -41.34
C ARG A 132 -7.44 -12.88 -40.13
N VAL A 133 -8.18 -13.88 -39.62
CA VAL A 133 -8.37 -13.99 -38.17
C VAL A 133 -6.95 -14.08 -37.60
N ARG A 134 -6.42 -12.96 -37.12
CA ARG A 134 -5.22 -13.01 -36.28
C ARG A 134 -5.64 -13.75 -35.04
N ASP A 135 -4.86 -14.75 -34.65
CA ASP A 135 -5.02 -15.38 -33.34
C ASP A 135 -5.10 -14.26 -32.30
N ALA A 136 -6.21 -14.22 -31.57
CA ALA A 136 -6.27 -13.44 -30.35
C ALA A 136 -5.35 -14.16 -29.36
N GLU A 137 -4.07 -13.77 -29.32
CA GLU A 137 -3.14 -14.23 -28.30
C GLU A 137 -3.82 -14.00 -26.95
N MET A 138 -4.27 -15.10 -26.31
CA MET A 138 -4.90 -14.99 -25.00
C MET A 138 -3.89 -14.35 -24.06
N ARG A 139 -4.29 -13.21 -23.48
CA ARG A 139 -3.47 -12.48 -22.52
C ARG A 139 -2.99 -13.45 -21.45
N LYS A 140 -1.67 -13.61 -21.39
CA LYS A 140 -1.06 -14.68 -20.61
C LYS A 140 -1.15 -14.30 -19.14
N VAL A 141 -1.97 -15.01 -18.37
CA VAL A 141 -2.04 -14.85 -16.91
C VAL A 141 -0.74 -15.40 -16.30
N PRO A 142 -0.09 -14.70 -15.35
CA PRO A 142 1.14 -15.19 -14.75
C PRO A 142 0.88 -16.37 -13.80
N PRO A 143 1.87 -17.25 -13.58
CA PRO A 143 1.74 -18.32 -12.58
C PRO A 143 1.39 -17.77 -11.19
N ARG A 144 0.61 -18.54 -10.44
CA ARG A 144 0.06 -18.16 -9.13
C ARG A 144 0.37 -19.24 -8.09
N THR A 145 0.88 -18.83 -6.94
CA THR A 145 1.13 -19.70 -5.77
C THR A 145 0.40 -19.14 -4.57
N VAL A 146 -0.49 -19.91 -3.94
CA VAL A 146 -1.13 -19.50 -2.68
C VAL A 146 -0.10 -19.59 -1.55
N LEU A 147 0.11 -18.49 -0.81
CA LEU A 147 1.04 -18.46 0.32
C LEU A 147 0.30 -18.55 1.66
N PHE A 148 -0.87 -17.92 1.75
CA PHE A 148 -1.72 -17.96 2.93
C PHE A 148 -3.14 -18.32 2.47
N GLU A 149 -3.76 -19.28 3.14
CA GLU A 149 -5.10 -19.78 2.80
C GLU A 149 -5.94 -19.75 4.07
N ARG A 150 -7.20 -19.32 3.96
CA ARG A 150 -8.14 -19.27 5.06
C ARG A 150 -8.43 -20.67 5.57
N GLU A 151 -8.28 -20.86 6.88
CA GLU A 151 -8.44 -22.15 7.51
C GLU A 151 -9.90 -22.48 7.82
N ARG A 152 -10.22 -23.79 7.88
CA ARG A 152 -11.55 -24.29 8.25
C ARG A 152 -11.98 -23.89 9.67
N THR A 153 -11.02 -23.52 10.52
CA THR A 153 -11.21 -22.98 11.87
C THR A 153 -11.83 -21.57 11.87
N GLY A 154 -11.83 -20.88 10.72
CA GLY A 154 -12.22 -19.48 10.59
C GLY A 154 -11.04 -18.52 10.52
N LEU A 155 -9.83 -18.98 10.89
CA LEU A 155 -8.60 -18.19 10.84
C LEU A 155 -8.36 -17.68 9.41
N THR A 156 -8.25 -16.37 9.26
CA THR A 156 -8.23 -15.68 7.97
C THR A 156 -6.96 -14.85 7.85
N TYR A 157 -6.30 -14.92 6.70
CA TYR A 157 -5.09 -14.15 6.42
C TYR A 157 -5.43 -12.99 5.48
N ARG A 158 -5.03 -11.76 5.85
CA ARG A 158 -5.34 -10.52 5.11
C ARG A 158 -4.17 -9.55 5.14
N VAL A 159 -4.29 -8.47 4.37
CA VAL A 159 -3.33 -7.33 4.39
C VAL A 159 -1.88 -7.78 4.08
N PRO A 160 -1.60 -8.14 2.81
CA PRO A 160 -0.29 -8.59 2.39
C PRO A 160 0.76 -7.48 2.46
N ALA A 161 2.00 -7.86 2.75
CA ALA A 161 3.18 -7.05 2.47
C ALA A 161 4.35 -7.91 1.95
N LEU A 162 5.14 -7.40 1.02
CA LEU A 162 6.20 -8.12 0.32
C LEU A 162 7.48 -7.29 0.27
N LEU A 163 8.57 -7.81 0.86
CA LEU A 163 9.88 -7.15 0.85
C LEU A 163 10.98 -8.05 0.25
N PRO A 164 11.65 -7.65 -0.83
CA PRO A 164 12.93 -8.25 -1.23
C PRO A 164 14.06 -7.73 -0.31
N VAL A 165 14.95 -8.63 0.10
CA VAL A 165 16.06 -8.33 1.03
C VAL A 165 17.41 -8.61 0.33
N PRO A 166 17.92 -7.65 -0.47
CA PRO A 166 19.22 -7.75 -1.13
C PRO A 166 20.39 -7.65 -0.11
N PRO A 167 21.61 -8.10 -0.46
CA PRO A 167 22.01 -8.72 -1.73
C PRO A 167 21.58 -10.20 -1.84
N GLY A 168 20.99 -10.78 -0.79
CA GLY A 168 20.55 -12.16 -0.79
C GLY A 168 19.32 -12.41 -1.69
N PRO A 169 19.08 -13.66 -2.10
CA PRO A 169 17.88 -14.05 -2.86
C PRO A 169 16.61 -14.11 -1.98
N THR A 170 16.52 -13.32 -0.90
CA THR A 170 15.45 -13.48 0.10
C THR A 170 14.24 -12.61 -0.25
N LEU A 171 13.05 -13.20 -0.22
CA LEU A 171 11.76 -12.49 -0.18
C LEU A 171 11.09 -12.73 1.18
N LEU A 172 10.50 -11.69 1.76
CA LEU A 172 9.70 -11.78 2.97
C LEU A 172 8.25 -11.42 2.62
N ALA A 173 7.35 -12.39 2.74
CA ALA A 173 5.91 -12.20 2.55
C ALA A 173 5.22 -12.20 3.92
N PHE A 174 4.65 -11.06 4.30
CA PHE A 174 3.93 -10.86 5.55
C PHE A 174 2.41 -10.83 5.32
N ALA A 175 1.66 -11.15 6.36
CA ALA A 175 0.21 -10.96 6.41
C ALA A 175 -0.24 -10.73 7.86
N GLU A 176 -1.41 -10.13 8.03
CA GLU A 176 -2.18 -10.27 9.27
C GLU A 176 -2.77 -11.68 9.37
N GLN A 177 -2.66 -12.28 10.54
CA GLN A 177 -3.45 -13.44 10.95
C GLN A 177 -4.60 -12.94 11.83
N ARG A 178 -5.83 -13.26 11.43
CA ARG A 178 -7.07 -12.80 12.05
C ARG A 178 -7.95 -13.98 12.47
N LEU A 179 -8.62 -13.87 13.61
CA LEU A 179 -9.57 -14.88 14.12
C LEU A 179 -10.84 -14.99 13.25
N SER A 180 -11.11 -13.98 12.42
CA SER A 180 -12.15 -13.97 11.38
C SER A 180 -11.78 -12.94 10.31
N PRO A 181 -12.55 -12.79 9.22
CA PRO A 181 -12.31 -11.73 8.23
C PRO A 181 -12.36 -10.28 8.77
N ASP A 182 -13.04 -10.04 9.89
CA ASP A 182 -13.23 -8.71 10.51
C ASP A 182 -11.91 -8.03 10.91
N ASP A 183 -11.78 -6.72 10.66
CA ASP A 183 -10.59 -5.92 10.99
C ASP A 183 -10.34 -5.81 12.52
N SER A 184 -11.40 -5.84 13.34
CA SER A 184 -11.29 -5.85 14.81
C SER A 184 -10.84 -7.20 15.38
N HIS A 185 -10.90 -8.27 14.58
CA HIS A 185 -10.49 -9.63 14.92
C HIS A 185 -9.07 -9.98 14.42
N ALA A 186 -8.29 -9.00 13.95
CA ALA A 186 -6.85 -9.16 13.78
C ALA A 186 -6.17 -9.55 15.11
N HIS A 187 -5.09 -10.33 15.04
CA HIS A 187 -4.46 -10.92 16.23
C HIS A 187 -2.93 -10.79 16.23
N ARG A 188 -2.26 -11.29 15.18
CA ARG A 188 -0.79 -11.32 15.06
C ARG A 188 -0.37 -11.07 13.62
N LEU A 189 0.91 -10.75 13.43
CA LEU A 189 1.55 -10.77 12.12
C LEU A 189 2.21 -12.14 11.88
N VAL A 190 2.14 -12.60 10.64
CA VAL A 190 2.79 -13.84 10.18
C VAL A 190 3.73 -13.54 9.02
N LEU A 191 4.72 -14.40 8.83
CA LEU A 191 5.75 -14.34 7.80
C LEU A 191 5.90 -15.69 7.10
N ARG A 192 6.06 -15.65 5.78
CA ARG A 192 6.77 -16.69 5.02
C ARG A 192 8.02 -16.10 4.38
N ARG A 193 9.14 -16.78 4.57
CA ARG A 193 10.42 -16.44 3.95
C ARG A 193 10.61 -17.27 2.69
N GLY A 194 10.80 -16.60 1.56
CA GLY A 194 11.07 -17.19 0.25
C GLY A 194 12.55 -17.08 -0.12
N THR A 195 13.09 -18.09 -0.80
CA THR A 195 14.43 -18.06 -1.41
C THR A 195 14.29 -18.15 -2.92
N LEU A 196 14.67 -17.08 -3.63
CA LEU A 196 14.54 -16.91 -5.06
C LEU A 196 15.64 -17.70 -5.79
N ALA A 197 15.29 -18.86 -6.34
CA ALA A 197 16.21 -19.76 -6.99
C ALA A 197 15.69 -20.17 -8.37
N ARG A 198 16.57 -20.17 -9.39
CA ARG A 198 16.24 -20.65 -10.75
C ARG A 198 15.00 -19.97 -11.38
N GLY A 199 14.73 -18.72 -11.02
CA GLY A 199 13.64 -17.91 -11.57
C GLY A 199 12.28 -18.04 -10.86
N ALA A 200 12.20 -18.70 -9.70
CA ALA A 200 11.00 -18.69 -8.85
C ALA A 200 11.36 -18.80 -7.35
N PRO A 201 10.57 -18.23 -6.42
CA PRO A 201 10.82 -18.37 -5.00
C PRO A 201 10.35 -19.73 -4.45
N GLN A 202 11.24 -20.37 -3.69
CA GLN A 202 10.92 -21.51 -2.84
C GLN A 202 10.52 -20.97 -1.46
N TRP A 203 9.26 -21.17 -1.06
CA TRP A 203 8.70 -20.64 0.19
C TRP A 203 8.85 -21.60 1.37
N GLY A 204 9.33 -21.09 2.49
CA GLY A 204 9.34 -21.81 3.76
C GLY A 204 7.98 -21.90 4.43
N GLY A 205 7.96 -22.61 5.57
CA GLY A 205 6.79 -22.70 6.45
C GLY A 205 6.33 -21.34 7.00
N LEU A 206 5.07 -21.28 7.41
CA LEU A 206 4.50 -20.15 8.14
C LEU A 206 5.25 -19.94 9.46
N ARG A 207 5.54 -18.68 9.81
CA ARG A 207 6.03 -18.27 11.13
C ARG A 207 5.13 -17.19 11.70
N VAL A 208 4.79 -17.28 12.99
CA VAL A 208 4.16 -16.19 13.75
C VAL A 208 5.27 -15.26 14.25
N LEU A 209 5.07 -13.95 14.12
CA LEU A 209 6.00 -12.94 14.62
C LEU A 209 5.62 -12.56 16.04
N GLU A 210 5.99 -13.41 17.00
CA GLU A 210 5.60 -13.25 18.42
C GLU A 210 6.08 -11.93 19.04
N THR A 211 7.25 -11.43 18.63
CA THR A 211 7.78 -10.14 19.10
C THR A 211 7.11 -8.92 18.47
N ALA A 212 6.38 -9.09 17.35
CA ALA A 212 5.65 -8.02 16.67
C ALA A 212 4.27 -7.79 17.30
N ALA A 213 4.25 -7.56 18.61
CA ALA A 213 3.05 -7.40 19.43
C ALA A 213 3.29 -6.43 20.60
N LEU A 214 2.20 -5.82 21.08
CA LEU A 214 2.15 -5.05 22.32
C LEU A 214 1.07 -5.68 23.22
N GLU A 215 1.32 -5.78 24.52
CA GLU A 215 0.41 -6.45 25.45
C GLU A 215 -0.98 -5.78 25.46
N GLY A 216 -2.05 -6.59 25.41
CA GLY A 216 -3.43 -6.08 25.34
C GLY A 216 -3.84 -5.46 24.00
N HIS A 217 -2.97 -5.46 22.98
CA HIS A 217 -3.25 -4.90 21.65
C HIS A 217 -3.28 -5.99 20.57
N ARG A 218 -3.94 -5.68 19.44
CA ARG A 218 -3.86 -6.47 18.20
C ARG A 218 -2.90 -5.82 17.21
N SER A 219 -2.06 -6.62 16.56
CA SER A 219 -1.12 -6.15 15.53
C SER A 219 -1.77 -6.16 14.14
N MET A 220 -1.65 -5.06 13.41
CA MET A 220 -2.24 -4.84 12.07
C MET A 220 -1.30 -4.06 11.15
N ASN A 221 -1.59 -4.04 9.86
CA ASN A 221 -0.89 -3.28 8.83
C ASN A 221 0.63 -3.52 8.80
N PRO A 222 1.12 -4.73 8.44
CA PRO A 222 2.54 -4.95 8.23
C PRO A 222 3.07 -3.99 7.14
N CYS A 223 4.11 -3.23 7.48
CA CYS A 223 4.80 -2.31 6.58
C CYS A 223 6.32 -2.50 6.71
N PRO A 224 6.90 -3.41 5.91
CA PRO A 224 8.33 -3.73 5.97
C PRO A 224 9.17 -2.73 5.15
N VAL A 225 10.36 -2.38 5.66
CA VAL A 225 11.35 -1.51 5.00
C VAL A 225 12.73 -2.17 5.11
N HIS A 226 13.51 -2.16 4.03
CA HIS A 226 14.90 -2.61 4.03
C HIS A 226 15.85 -1.40 4.11
N GLU A 227 16.75 -1.40 5.08
CA GLU A 227 17.86 -0.46 5.20
C GLU A 227 19.12 -1.12 4.62
N ALA A 228 19.53 -0.69 3.43
CA ALA A 228 20.55 -1.36 2.63
C ALA A 228 21.99 -1.22 3.14
N ARG A 229 22.31 -0.20 3.96
CA ARG A 229 23.67 0.03 4.46
C ARG A 229 24.08 -0.96 5.55
N THR A 230 23.12 -1.40 6.37
CA THR A 230 23.33 -2.39 7.44
C THR A 230 22.67 -3.74 7.16
N GLY A 231 21.81 -3.83 6.14
CA GLY A 231 20.98 -5.01 5.89
C GLY A 231 19.86 -5.20 6.93
N THR A 232 19.53 -4.15 7.68
CA THR A 232 18.47 -4.21 8.70
C THR A 232 17.11 -4.17 8.01
N VAL A 233 16.27 -5.17 8.30
CA VAL A 233 14.85 -5.13 7.96
C VAL A 233 14.10 -4.54 9.15
N PHE A 234 13.39 -3.44 8.92
CA PHE A 234 12.40 -2.91 9.84
C PHE A 234 11.02 -3.44 9.43
N LEU A 235 10.20 -3.85 10.38
CA LEU A 235 8.77 -4.15 10.16
C LEU A 235 7.97 -3.23 11.06
N PHE A 236 7.36 -2.21 10.44
CA PHE A 236 6.39 -1.34 11.07
C PHE A 236 5.02 -2.02 11.08
N PHE A 237 4.24 -1.70 12.10
CA PHE A 237 2.86 -2.14 12.25
C PHE A 237 2.13 -1.18 13.19
N ILE A 238 0.79 -1.22 13.18
CA ILE A 238 0.02 -0.62 14.27
C ILE A 238 -0.36 -1.67 15.30
N ALA A 239 -0.33 -1.28 16.56
CA ALA A 239 -0.92 -2.04 17.66
C ALA A 239 -2.15 -1.28 18.16
N VAL A 240 -3.35 -1.86 18.03
CA VAL A 240 -4.61 -1.21 18.44
C VAL A 240 -5.13 -1.86 19.72
N LEU A 241 -5.53 -1.04 20.70
CA LEU A 241 -5.94 -1.51 22.03
C LEU A 241 -7.19 -2.41 21.94
N GLY A 242 -7.05 -3.66 22.40
CA GLY A 242 -8.09 -4.69 22.35
C GLY A 242 -8.74 -4.83 20.97
N HIS A 243 -10.07 -4.88 20.96
CA HIS A 243 -10.89 -4.97 19.74
C HIS A 243 -11.49 -3.62 19.30
N THR A 244 -10.94 -2.49 19.77
CA THR A 244 -11.48 -1.15 19.47
C THR A 244 -11.60 -0.93 17.95
N PRO A 245 -12.82 -0.78 17.38
CA PRO A 245 -13.00 -0.64 15.94
C PRO A 245 -12.55 0.74 15.43
N GLU A 246 -12.04 0.80 14.20
CA GLU A 246 -11.67 2.07 13.53
C GLU A 246 -12.84 3.06 13.52
N ALA A 247 -14.04 2.60 13.16
CA ALA A 247 -15.24 3.44 13.12
C ALA A 247 -15.58 4.09 14.48
N VAL A 248 -15.30 3.43 15.60
CA VAL A 248 -15.51 3.99 16.95
C VAL A 248 -14.46 5.06 17.25
N GLN A 249 -13.20 4.81 16.89
CA GLN A 249 -12.13 5.80 17.02
C GLN A 249 -12.43 7.05 16.19
N ILE A 250 -12.82 6.88 14.92
CA ILE A 250 -13.25 7.97 14.02
C ILE A 250 -14.44 8.75 14.60
N ALA A 251 -15.49 8.06 15.03
CA ALA A 251 -16.71 8.71 15.54
C ALA A 251 -16.51 9.44 16.88
N THR A 252 -15.56 9.00 17.71
CA THR A 252 -15.29 9.58 19.04
C THR A 252 -14.07 10.48 19.09
N GLY A 253 -13.21 10.45 18.07
CA GLY A 253 -11.88 11.10 18.06
C GLY A 253 -10.93 10.57 19.13
N ARG A 254 -11.19 9.37 19.66
CA ARG A 254 -10.37 8.76 20.71
C ARG A 254 -9.44 7.74 20.09
N ASN A 255 -8.21 8.16 19.86
CA ASN A 255 -7.15 7.32 19.36
C ASN A 255 -6.84 6.15 20.32
N ALA A 256 -6.73 4.96 19.76
CA ALA A 256 -6.36 3.72 20.43
C ALA A 256 -5.28 2.94 19.66
N ALA A 257 -4.68 3.56 18.64
CA ALA A 257 -3.61 2.99 17.81
C ALA A 257 -2.23 3.47 18.29
N ARG A 258 -1.28 2.54 18.38
CA ARG A 258 0.15 2.77 18.59
C ARG A 258 0.92 2.48 17.32
N LEU A 259 1.97 3.25 17.05
CA LEU A 259 2.96 2.91 16.02
C LEU A 259 4.00 1.99 16.66
N CYS A 260 4.22 0.81 16.09
CA CYS A 260 5.21 -0.13 16.58
C CYS A 260 6.17 -0.58 15.49
N CYS A 261 7.37 -1.00 15.89
CA CYS A 261 8.38 -1.52 14.98
C CYS A 261 9.17 -2.68 15.63
N VAL A 262 9.43 -3.74 14.86
CA VAL A 262 10.44 -4.77 15.18
C VAL A 262 11.52 -4.79 14.10
N THR A 263 12.73 -5.23 14.46
CA THR A 263 13.86 -5.28 13.51
C THR A 263 14.46 -6.68 13.39
N SER A 264 14.97 -6.98 12.19
CA SER A 264 15.69 -8.20 11.83
C SER A 264 17.05 -7.80 11.26
N ARG A 265 18.13 -8.48 11.67
CA ARG A 265 19.49 -8.29 11.11
C ARG A 265 20.03 -9.51 10.36
N ASP A 266 19.16 -10.50 10.11
CA ASP A 266 19.51 -11.81 9.54
C ASP A 266 18.55 -12.22 8.41
N ALA A 267 18.06 -11.23 7.65
CA ALA A 267 17.11 -11.40 6.55
C ALA A 267 15.82 -12.16 6.95
N GLY A 268 15.24 -11.77 8.09
CA GLY A 268 13.93 -12.22 8.58
C GLY A 268 13.94 -13.59 9.26
N LEU A 269 15.10 -14.08 9.71
CA LEU A 269 15.20 -15.35 10.45
C LEU A 269 14.84 -15.17 11.93
N THR A 270 15.30 -14.08 12.56
CA THR A 270 14.96 -13.68 13.93
C THR A 270 14.55 -12.21 14.00
N TRP A 271 13.78 -11.85 15.02
CA TRP A 271 13.21 -10.51 15.18
C TRP A 271 13.41 -10.02 16.62
N GLY A 272 13.86 -8.77 16.75
CA GLY A 272 14.00 -8.10 18.04
C GLY A 272 12.65 -7.78 18.71
N PRO A 273 12.67 -7.26 19.95
CA PRO A 273 11.46 -6.83 20.65
C PRO A 273 10.81 -5.62 19.97
N ALA A 274 9.49 -5.47 20.15
CA ALA A 274 8.76 -4.30 19.66
C ALA A 274 9.21 -3.01 20.37
N ARG A 275 9.52 -1.99 19.57
CA ARG A 275 9.58 -0.58 20.01
C ARG A 275 8.20 0.06 19.79
N ASP A 276 7.65 0.71 20.80
CA ASP A 276 6.56 1.69 20.61
C ASP A 276 7.20 3.02 20.20
N LEU A 277 6.86 3.48 19.00
CA LEU A 277 7.37 4.71 18.39
C LEU A 277 6.35 5.84 18.42
N THR A 278 5.21 5.68 19.09
CA THR A 278 4.10 6.66 19.04
C THR A 278 4.55 8.03 19.57
N VAL A 279 5.20 8.07 20.73
CA VAL A 279 5.70 9.33 21.32
C VAL A 279 6.81 9.96 20.47
N GLU A 280 7.68 9.13 19.88
CA GLU A 280 8.83 9.54 19.07
C GLU A 280 8.39 10.13 17.72
N ALA A 281 7.58 9.37 16.97
CA ALA A 281 7.29 9.63 15.56
C ALA A 281 5.95 10.36 15.33
N VAL A 282 4.97 10.24 16.23
CA VAL A 282 3.65 10.91 16.16
C VAL A 282 3.60 12.11 17.10
N GLY A 283 4.11 11.96 18.33
CA GLY A 283 4.18 13.05 19.32
C GLY A 283 2.84 13.73 19.57
N ARG A 284 2.83 15.07 19.52
CA ARG A 284 1.62 15.88 19.86
C ARG A 284 0.45 15.66 18.91
N SER A 285 0.72 15.28 17.66
CA SER A 285 -0.30 15.03 16.62
C SER A 285 -1.24 13.87 16.99
N GLU A 286 -0.85 12.98 17.91
CA GLU A 286 -1.70 11.88 18.43
C GLU A 286 -3.04 12.41 18.95
N GLN A 287 -3.05 13.61 19.54
CA GLN A 287 -4.25 14.23 20.10
C GLN A 287 -5.20 14.77 19.03
N GLU A 288 -4.71 15.08 17.83
CA GLU A 288 -5.47 15.64 16.70
C GLU A 288 -6.00 14.56 15.75
N TRP A 289 -5.53 13.32 15.93
CA TRP A 289 -5.83 12.19 15.06
C TRP A 289 -6.83 11.28 15.76
N ALA A 290 -7.96 11.01 15.11
CA ALA A 290 -8.96 10.08 15.63
C ALA A 290 -8.41 8.64 15.65
N THR A 291 -7.63 8.28 14.64
CA THR A 291 -6.83 7.05 14.49
C THR A 291 -5.88 7.23 13.32
N PHE A 292 -4.83 6.42 13.22
CA PHE A 292 -3.89 6.39 12.09
C PHE A 292 -3.43 4.97 11.79
N ALA A 293 -2.83 4.76 10.62
CA ALA A 293 -2.20 3.50 10.24
C ALA A 293 -1.01 3.70 9.28
N VAL A 294 -0.16 2.68 9.17
CA VAL A 294 0.94 2.60 8.18
C VAL A 294 0.52 1.77 6.96
N GLY A 295 1.12 2.06 5.80
CA GLY A 295 0.88 1.44 4.49
C GLY A 295 -0.60 1.12 4.23
N PRO A 296 -0.98 -0.17 4.17
CA PRO A 296 -0.13 -1.36 4.34
C PRO A 296 0.68 -1.73 3.08
N GLY A 297 1.57 -2.71 3.22
CA GLY A 297 2.55 -3.09 2.20
C GLY A 297 3.90 -2.39 2.41
N HIS A 298 4.85 -2.54 1.48
CA HIS A 298 6.22 -2.07 1.66
C HIS A 298 6.36 -0.55 1.86
N GLY A 299 7.41 -0.17 2.61
CA GLY A 299 8.00 1.17 2.56
C GLY A 299 9.29 1.19 1.75
N VAL A 300 9.93 2.35 1.64
CA VAL A 300 10.97 2.65 0.65
C VAL A 300 12.22 3.23 1.33
N GLN A 301 13.41 2.87 0.84
CA GLN A 301 14.63 3.65 1.08
C GLN A 301 14.95 4.45 -0.19
N LEU A 302 15.16 5.76 -0.03
CA LEU A 302 15.52 6.66 -1.13
C LEU A 302 17.03 6.60 -1.45
N PRO A 303 17.46 7.07 -2.63
CA PRO A 303 18.88 7.21 -2.97
C PRO A 303 19.68 8.09 -1.99
N SER A 304 19.02 9.05 -1.33
CA SER A 304 19.57 9.87 -0.24
C SER A 304 19.92 9.07 1.03
N GLY A 305 19.43 7.83 1.13
CA GLY A 305 19.51 6.98 2.31
C GLY A 305 18.32 7.12 3.26
N ARG A 306 17.45 8.13 3.09
CA ARG A 306 16.23 8.33 3.88
C ARG A 306 15.32 7.10 3.79
N LEU A 307 14.88 6.62 4.95
CA LEU A 307 13.86 5.59 5.07
C LEU A 307 12.47 6.23 5.12
N LEU A 308 11.50 5.67 4.40
CA LEU A 308 10.12 6.12 4.31
C LEU A 308 9.14 5.00 4.62
N VAL A 309 8.16 5.30 5.47
CA VAL A 309 7.03 4.43 5.82
C VAL A 309 5.76 5.18 5.42
N PRO A 310 5.03 4.76 4.36
CA PRO A 310 3.74 5.36 4.03
C PRO A 310 2.76 5.26 5.20
N ALA A 311 1.90 6.27 5.37
CA ALA A 311 0.92 6.31 6.44
C ALA A 311 -0.31 7.13 6.08
N TYR A 312 -1.38 7.00 6.87
CA TYR A 312 -2.54 7.89 6.81
C TYR A 312 -3.17 8.06 8.18
N THR A 313 -3.87 9.19 8.36
CA THR A 313 -4.54 9.54 9.61
C THR A 313 -5.94 10.10 9.35
N TYR A 314 -6.88 9.85 10.27
CA TYR A 314 -8.15 10.57 10.32
C TYR A 314 -8.00 11.81 11.20
N ARG A 315 -7.66 12.96 10.62
CA ARG A 315 -7.56 14.24 11.34
C ARG A 315 -8.95 14.67 11.84
N VAL A 316 -9.01 15.13 13.08
CA VAL A 316 -10.21 15.73 13.68
C VAL A 316 -10.33 17.19 13.26
N ASP A 317 -11.11 17.47 12.21
CA ASP A 317 -11.31 18.82 11.65
C ASP A 317 -12.17 19.73 12.55
N ARG A 318 -13.15 19.16 13.27
CA ARG A 318 -14.06 19.93 14.14
C ARG A 318 -14.57 19.09 15.31
N ARG A 319 -14.25 19.54 16.53
CA ARG A 319 -14.64 18.90 17.80
C ARG A 319 -15.99 19.33 18.34
N GLU A 320 -16.52 20.46 17.90
CA GLU A 320 -17.70 21.09 18.48
C GLU A 320 -18.89 21.14 17.52
N CYS A 321 -19.77 20.15 17.67
CA CYS A 321 -21.21 20.29 17.42
C CYS A 321 -21.96 19.68 18.60
N PHE A 322 -22.61 20.51 19.43
CA PHE A 322 -23.40 20.05 20.59
C PHE A 322 -22.64 19.12 21.55
N GLY A 323 -21.36 19.43 21.82
CA GLY A 323 -20.49 18.60 22.69
C GLY A 323 -19.99 17.30 22.05
N ARG A 324 -20.10 17.14 20.73
CA ARG A 324 -19.61 15.97 19.99
C ARG A 324 -18.75 16.38 18.79
N ILE A 325 -17.79 15.51 18.45
CA ILE A 325 -17.04 15.61 17.19
C ILE A 325 -18.01 15.42 16.03
N CYS A 326 -17.91 16.30 15.03
CA CYS A 326 -18.80 16.30 13.87
C CYS A 326 -18.08 16.32 12.53
N ARG A 327 -16.74 16.36 12.52
CA ARG A 327 -15.97 16.19 11.28
C ARG A 327 -14.58 15.60 11.52
N THR A 328 -14.29 14.53 10.79
CA THR A 328 -12.97 13.91 10.62
C THR A 328 -12.69 13.68 9.13
N SER A 329 -11.44 13.84 8.70
CA SER A 329 -11.03 13.60 7.30
C SER A 329 -9.76 12.73 7.23
N PRO A 330 -9.73 11.70 6.34
CA PRO A 330 -8.53 10.91 6.13
C PRO A 330 -7.54 11.68 5.24
N HIS A 331 -6.27 11.70 5.66
CA HIS A 331 -5.16 12.25 4.90
C HIS A 331 -3.96 11.30 4.94
N ALA A 332 -3.36 11.02 3.77
CA ALA A 332 -2.10 10.32 3.64
C ALA A 332 -0.92 11.22 4.06
N PHE A 333 0.17 10.60 4.52
CA PHE A 333 1.45 11.22 4.86
C PHE A 333 2.54 10.14 4.89
N VAL A 334 3.74 10.46 5.39
CA VAL A 334 4.81 9.48 5.62
C VAL A 334 5.45 9.65 7.00
N PHE A 335 5.88 8.57 7.61
CA PHE A 335 6.97 8.63 8.61
C PHE A 335 8.31 8.47 7.89
N TYR A 336 9.34 9.15 8.39
CA TYR A 336 10.66 9.09 7.80
C TYR A 336 11.78 9.11 8.86
N SER A 337 12.95 8.63 8.44
CA SER A 337 14.19 8.63 9.22
C SER A 337 15.39 8.92 8.33
N ASP A 338 16.25 9.82 8.80
CA ASP A 338 17.49 10.27 8.14
C ASP A 338 18.76 9.64 8.77
N ASP A 339 18.61 8.81 9.81
CA ASP A 339 19.69 8.29 10.66
C ASP A 339 19.71 6.74 10.73
N LEU A 340 19.29 6.08 9.65
CA LEU A 340 19.12 4.63 9.52
C LEU A 340 18.07 4.01 10.46
N GLY A 341 17.01 4.75 10.80
CA GLY A 341 15.97 4.27 11.70
C GLY A 341 16.33 4.35 13.19
N GLY A 342 17.32 5.17 13.53
CA GLY A 342 17.64 5.54 14.91
C GLY A 342 16.48 6.35 15.52
N SER A 343 16.10 7.42 14.84
CA SER A 343 14.96 8.28 15.16
C SER A 343 13.98 8.44 13.99
N TRP A 344 12.70 8.57 14.32
CA TRP A 344 11.59 8.70 13.38
C TRP A 344 10.77 9.97 13.62
N ARG A 345 10.19 10.52 12.56
CA ARG A 345 9.26 11.66 12.58
C ARG A 345 8.26 11.55 11.44
N HIS A 346 7.18 12.33 11.48
CA HIS A 346 6.20 12.39 10.39
C HIS A 346 6.38 13.63 9.51
N GLY A 347 6.08 13.49 8.22
CA GLY A 347 5.94 14.61 7.28
C GLY A 347 4.58 15.30 7.37
N GLY A 348 4.36 16.26 6.47
CA GLY A 348 3.07 16.93 6.29
C GLY A 348 1.99 16.01 5.72
N LEU A 349 0.74 16.30 6.06
CA LEU A 349 -0.44 15.64 5.48
C LEU A 349 -0.64 16.09 4.03
N VAL A 350 -0.97 15.15 3.13
CA VAL A 350 -1.41 15.46 1.76
C VAL A 350 -2.61 16.42 1.84
N PRO A 351 -2.51 17.66 1.32
CA PRO A 351 -3.56 18.65 1.46
C PRO A 351 -4.73 18.38 0.49
N ASN A 352 -5.75 19.25 0.55
CA ASN A 352 -6.95 19.38 -0.30
C ASN A 352 -7.84 18.15 -0.60
N LEU A 353 -7.33 16.93 -0.76
CA LEU A 353 -8.10 15.72 -1.07
C LEU A 353 -8.07 14.69 0.07
N ARG A 354 -9.21 14.02 0.26
CA ARG A 354 -9.34 12.88 1.19
C ARG A 354 -8.51 11.71 0.67
N SER A 355 -7.53 11.28 1.44
CA SER A 355 -6.56 10.25 1.07
C SER A 355 -6.35 9.28 2.24
N GLY A 356 -6.42 7.98 1.98
CA GLY A 356 -6.19 6.91 2.96
C GLY A 356 -4.92 6.12 2.65
N GLU A 357 -4.97 4.81 2.88
CA GLU A 357 -3.94 3.81 2.57
C GLU A 357 -3.16 4.14 1.29
N CYS A 358 -1.84 4.30 1.41
CA CYS A 358 -0.98 4.78 0.34
C CYS A 358 0.31 3.98 0.21
N GLN A 359 0.98 4.13 -0.93
CA GLN A 359 2.34 3.66 -1.16
C GLN A 359 3.15 4.70 -1.95
N LEU A 360 4.47 4.53 -1.94
CA LEU A 360 5.45 5.52 -2.38
C LEU A 360 6.36 4.94 -3.46
N ALA A 361 6.84 5.80 -4.36
CA ALA A 361 7.94 5.49 -5.26
C ALA A 361 8.81 6.74 -5.49
N ALA A 362 10.12 6.57 -5.56
CA ALA A 362 11.00 7.61 -6.10
C ALA A 362 10.80 7.69 -7.63
N VAL A 363 10.77 8.90 -8.19
CA VAL A 363 10.72 9.15 -9.63
C VAL A 363 11.93 9.99 -10.04
N GLU A 364 12.93 9.34 -10.61
CA GLU A 364 14.14 9.97 -11.14
C GLU A 364 14.02 10.32 -12.63
N GLY A 365 14.91 11.21 -13.10
CA GLY A 365 14.99 11.63 -14.50
C GLY A 365 14.01 12.75 -14.89
N SER A 366 13.33 13.37 -13.92
CA SER A 366 12.44 14.51 -14.16
C SER A 366 13.23 15.82 -14.30
N PRO A 367 12.79 16.80 -15.12
CA PRO A 367 13.52 18.05 -15.34
C PRO A 367 13.79 18.89 -14.07
N GLY A 368 12.96 18.75 -13.03
CA GLY A 368 13.10 19.42 -11.74
C GLY A 368 13.91 18.66 -10.69
N GLY A 369 14.53 17.52 -11.04
CA GLY A 369 15.19 16.63 -10.08
C GLY A 369 14.32 15.42 -9.67
N PRO A 370 14.77 14.60 -8.70
CA PRO A 370 13.99 13.47 -8.21
C PRO A 370 12.75 13.95 -7.44
N VAL A 371 11.63 13.23 -7.61
CA VAL A 371 10.36 13.53 -6.94
C VAL A 371 9.85 12.28 -6.22
N LEU A 372 9.36 12.43 -4.99
CA LEU A 372 8.65 11.37 -4.30
C LEU A 372 7.19 11.35 -4.76
N TYR A 373 6.79 10.23 -5.39
CA TYR A 373 5.44 9.95 -5.84
C TYR A 373 4.67 9.19 -4.76
N CYS A 374 3.49 9.69 -4.38
CA CYS A 374 2.57 9.04 -3.45
C CYS A 374 1.25 8.68 -4.14
N ASN A 375 0.85 7.42 -4.07
CA ASN A 375 -0.44 6.93 -4.59
C ASN A 375 -1.35 6.51 -3.42
N ALA A 376 -2.46 7.20 -3.22
CA ALA A 376 -3.34 7.00 -2.08
C ALA A 376 -4.76 6.53 -2.48
N ARG A 377 -5.32 5.65 -1.65
CA ARG A 377 -6.73 5.25 -1.67
C ARG A 377 -7.63 6.46 -1.46
N SER A 378 -8.74 6.49 -2.19
CA SER A 378 -9.62 7.66 -2.19
C SER A 378 -11.10 7.27 -2.23
N PRO A 379 -11.98 8.02 -1.53
CA PRO A 379 -13.43 7.89 -1.66
C PRO A 379 -13.99 8.64 -2.88
N LEU A 380 -13.14 9.24 -3.73
CA LEU A 380 -13.55 10.16 -4.80
C LEU A 380 -13.70 9.49 -6.19
N GLY A 381 -13.68 8.16 -6.25
CA GLY A 381 -13.90 7.39 -7.50
C GLY A 381 -12.65 7.16 -8.37
N SER A 382 -11.56 7.86 -8.09
CA SER A 382 -10.22 7.68 -8.67
C SER A 382 -9.15 7.78 -7.59
N ARG A 383 -7.98 7.17 -7.82
CA ARG A 383 -6.80 7.31 -6.95
C ARG A 383 -6.40 8.78 -6.79
N VAL A 384 -5.85 9.10 -5.62
CA VAL A 384 -5.21 10.39 -5.38
C VAL A 384 -3.71 10.22 -5.54
N GLN A 385 -3.10 11.05 -6.38
CA GLN A 385 -1.66 11.22 -6.50
C GLN A 385 -1.25 12.49 -5.75
N ALA A 386 -0.17 12.40 -4.99
CA ALA A 386 0.52 13.56 -4.43
C ALA A 386 2.02 13.45 -4.74
N LEU A 387 2.67 14.60 -4.90
CA LEU A 387 4.09 14.72 -5.22
C LEU A 387 4.80 15.49 -4.11
N SER A 388 6.06 15.16 -3.86
CA SER A 388 6.92 15.83 -2.90
C SER A 388 8.32 16.02 -3.48
N ASP A 389 8.84 17.24 -3.37
CA ASP A 389 10.18 17.68 -3.75
C ASP A 389 11.17 17.68 -2.58
N ASP A 390 10.69 17.48 -1.35
CA ASP A 390 11.44 17.47 -0.09
C ASP A 390 11.54 16.07 0.57
N GLU A 391 11.45 15.03 -0.26
CA GLU A 391 11.54 13.62 0.12
C GLU A 391 10.54 13.21 1.23
N GLY A 392 9.31 13.72 1.12
CA GLY A 392 8.16 13.38 1.97
C GLY A 392 8.00 14.25 3.22
N ALA A 393 8.81 15.29 3.41
CA ALA A 393 8.62 16.22 4.53
C ALA A 393 7.34 17.07 4.37
N SER A 394 6.94 17.36 3.14
CA SER A 394 5.65 17.95 2.77
C SER A 394 5.14 17.38 1.44
N PHE A 395 3.91 17.71 1.05
CA PHE A 395 3.31 17.27 -0.22
C PHE A 395 2.60 18.43 -0.92
N LEU A 396 2.79 18.50 -2.24
CA LEU A 396 2.01 19.37 -3.12
C LEU A 396 0.52 18.98 -3.10
N PRO A 397 -0.38 19.89 -3.51
CA PRO A 397 -1.80 19.60 -3.64
C PRO A 397 -2.10 18.30 -4.39
N GLY A 398 -2.88 17.43 -3.74
CA GLY A 398 -3.27 16.14 -4.29
C GLY A 398 -4.12 16.29 -5.54
N GLN A 399 -3.89 15.43 -6.53
CA GLN A 399 -4.58 15.38 -7.80
C GLN A 399 -5.31 14.03 -7.95
N LEU A 400 -6.45 14.03 -8.64
CA LEU A 400 -7.11 12.77 -9.02
C LEU A 400 -6.42 12.19 -10.27
N VAL A 401 -6.30 10.87 -10.31
CA VAL A 401 -5.72 10.12 -11.44
C VAL A 401 -6.86 9.42 -12.20
N PRO A 402 -7.42 9.99 -13.29
CA PRO A 402 -8.67 9.50 -13.88
C PRO A 402 -8.56 8.10 -14.49
N SER A 403 -7.37 7.76 -14.99
CA SER A 403 -6.96 6.46 -15.53
C SER A 403 -6.93 5.36 -14.45
N LEU A 404 -6.59 5.69 -13.20
CA LEU A 404 -6.61 4.78 -12.06
C LEU A 404 -7.93 4.92 -11.29
N ALA A 405 -8.95 4.20 -11.74
CA ALA A 405 -10.27 4.17 -11.11
C ALA A 405 -10.24 3.46 -9.74
N GLU A 406 -11.03 3.95 -8.79
CA GLU A 406 -11.28 3.25 -7.53
C GLU A 406 -12.46 2.29 -7.62
N THR A 407 -12.49 1.35 -6.67
CA THR A 407 -13.68 0.51 -6.44
C THR A 407 -14.74 1.30 -5.64
N ALA A 408 -16.00 0.87 -5.65
CA ALA A 408 -17.12 1.60 -5.03
C ALA A 408 -17.00 1.96 -3.53
N ARG A 409 -16.05 1.36 -2.79
CA ARG A 409 -15.73 1.72 -1.38
C ARG A 409 -14.23 2.05 -1.17
N GLY A 410 -13.50 2.21 -2.26
CA GLY A 410 -12.05 2.26 -2.31
C GLY A 410 -11.39 0.90 -1.98
N CYS A 411 -10.18 0.68 -2.49
CA CYS A 411 -9.31 -0.42 -2.08
C CYS A 411 -7.89 0.11 -1.83
N GLN A 412 -7.09 -0.58 -1.02
CA GLN A 412 -5.64 -0.40 -1.10
C GLN A 412 -5.17 -0.91 -2.48
N GLY A 413 -4.06 -0.35 -2.95
CA GLY A 413 -3.33 -0.78 -4.13
C GLY A 413 -1.87 -0.39 -3.96
N SER A 414 -0.99 -1.01 -4.74
CA SER A 414 0.46 -0.92 -4.55
C SER A 414 1.15 -0.32 -5.77
N VAL A 415 2.22 0.44 -5.55
CA VAL A 415 3.05 1.06 -6.60
C VAL A 415 4.53 0.78 -6.34
N VAL A 416 5.30 0.51 -7.39
CA VAL A 416 6.77 0.43 -7.34
C VAL A 416 7.39 1.21 -8.50
N GLY A 417 8.51 1.89 -8.24
CA GLY A 417 9.35 2.49 -9.27
C GLY A 417 10.45 1.55 -9.73
N PHE A 418 10.83 1.64 -11.00
CA PHE A 418 11.96 0.92 -11.58
C PHE A 418 12.60 1.71 -12.74
N PRO A 419 13.91 1.53 -13.02
CA PRO A 419 14.58 2.17 -14.15
C PRO A 419 13.93 1.80 -15.50
N ALA A 420 13.67 2.79 -16.36
CA ALA A 420 13.23 2.52 -17.72
C ALA A 420 14.28 1.70 -18.50
N PRO A 421 13.86 0.74 -19.34
CA PRO A 421 14.78 0.02 -20.21
C PRO A 421 15.58 0.96 -21.11
N SER A 422 16.91 0.82 -21.11
CA SER A 422 17.77 1.60 -22.00
C SER A 422 17.42 1.31 -23.47
N ALA A 423 17.22 2.35 -24.28
CA ALA A 423 16.81 2.23 -25.69
C ALA A 423 17.84 1.54 -26.62
N HIS A 424 19.01 1.16 -26.11
CA HIS A 424 20.10 0.56 -26.87
C HIS A 424 20.10 -0.96 -26.80
N ARG A 425 19.31 -1.58 -27.70
CA ARG A 425 19.76 -2.53 -28.74
C ARG A 425 18.55 -3.36 -29.19
N PRO A 426 18.10 -3.24 -30.46
CA PRO A 426 17.07 -4.13 -30.98
C PRO A 426 17.51 -5.59 -30.79
N LEU A 427 16.61 -6.43 -30.28
CA LEU A 427 16.83 -7.87 -30.24
C LEU A 427 16.87 -8.35 -31.69
N ALA A 428 18.08 -8.44 -32.27
CA ALA A 428 18.26 -8.82 -33.66
C ALA A 428 17.60 -10.18 -33.89
N ARG A 429 16.57 -10.19 -34.75
CA ARG A 429 15.97 -11.44 -35.23
C ARG A 429 17.08 -12.24 -35.91
N SER A 430 17.50 -13.33 -35.28
CA SER A 430 18.44 -14.27 -35.86
C SER A 430 17.76 -15.02 -37.02
N HIS A 431 17.68 -14.39 -38.17
CA HIS A 431 17.41 -15.08 -39.42
C HIS A 431 18.65 -15.89 -39.76
N SER A 432 18.59 -17.18 -39.44
CA SER A 432 19.59 -18.18 -39.78
C SER A 432 19.59 -18.40 -41.29
N HIS A 433 20.32 -17.57 -42.03
CA HIS A 433 20.70 -17.89 -43.40
C HIS A 433 21.93 -18.80 -43.37
N THR A 434 21.67 -20.09 -43.51
CA THR A 434 22.69 -21.12 -43.76
C THR A 434 23.25 -20.94 -45.17
N SER A 435 24.55 -20.66 -45.26
CA SER A 435 25.32 -20.77 -46.49
C SER A 435 26.52 -21.67 -46.24
N HIS A 436 26.45 -22.92 -46.71
CA HIS A 436 27.59 -23.85 -46.72
C HIS A 436 28.54 -23.51 -47.86
N SER A 437 29.84 -23.43 -47.56
CA SER A 437 30.96 -23.74 -48.45
C SER A 437 32.15 -24.21 -47.60
N GLY A 438 32.82 -25.29 -48.01
CA GLY A 438 33.84 -26.00 -47.24
C GLY A 438 35.30 -25.54 -47.45
N PRO A 439 36.29 -26.27 -46.88
CA PRO A 439 37.61 -25.72 -46.50
C PRO A 439 38.84 -26.32 -47.21
N VAL A 440 39.98 -25.61 -47.18
CA VAL A 440 41.37 -26.04 -47.53
C VAL A 440 42.36 -25.15 -46.71
N VAL A 441 43.10 -25.66 -45.68
CA VAL A 441 44.56 -26.04 -45.64
C VAL A 441 45.54 -24.82 -45.80
N GLN A 442 46.66 -24.59 -45.07
CA GLN A 442 47.59 -25.41 -44.24
C GLN A 442 48.29 -24.64 -43.06
N GLU A 443 49.26 -25.29 -42.39
CA GLU A 443 49.96 -25.01 -41.11
C GLU A 443 51.28 -24.17 -41.15
N SER A 444 51.70 -23.62 -39.99
CA SER A 444 53.07 -23.60 -39.37
C SER A 444 53.04 -22.74 -38.08
N LEU A 445 53.46 -23.18 -36.86
CA LEU A 445 54.83 -23.38 -36.30
C LEU A 445 55.66 -22.07 -36.32
N GLU A 446 56.36 -21.57 -35.27
CA GLU A 446 56.85 -22.02 -33.93
C GLU A 446 56.68 -20.86 -32.90
N GLU A 447 56.51 -20.99 -31.57
CA GLU A 447 57.36 -21.41 -30.42
C GLU A 447 58.45 -20.42 -29.92
N GLY A 448 58.55 -20.26 -28.59
CA GLY A 448 59.61 -19.58 -27.82
C GLY A 448 59.42 -18.08 -27.56
N ALA A 449 59.83 -17.47 -26.44
CA ALA A 449 60.27 -17.89 -25.10
C ALA A 449 60.45 -16.57 -24.28
N GLN A 450 60.56 -16.65 -22.95
CA GLN A 450 60.68 -15.48 -22.07
C GLN A 450 62.11 -14.91 -22.05
N ASP A 451 62.28 -13.61 -21.80
CA ASP A 451 63.33 -13.19 -20.88
C ASP A 451 63.12 -11.82 -20.18
N THR A 452 63.93 -11.59 -19.16
CA THR A 452 63.77 -10.61 -18.07
C THR A 452 64.20 -9.18 -18.40
N CYS A 453 63.71 -8.21 -17.61
CA CYS A 453 64.23 -6.84 -17.54
C CYS A 453 64.40 -6.42 -16.07
N GLY A 454 65.54 -5.82 -15.75
CA GLY A 454 65.82 -5.25 -14.43
C GLY A 454 66.95 -4.23 -14.45
N VAL A 455 67.11 -3.54 -13.31
CA VAL A 455 68.13 -2.52 -12.99
C VAL A 455 67.83 -1.10 -13.50
N ALA A 456 68.31 -0.11 -12.73
CA ALA A 456 67.81 1.27 -12.67
C ALA A 456 68.95 2.32 -12.69
N GLY A 457 68.55 3.60 -12.71
CA GLY A 457 69.42 4.79 -12.61
C GLY A 457 69.49 5.60 -13.91
N GLY A 458 69.62 6.94 -13.92
CA GLY A 458 69.55 7.89 -12.81
C GLY A 458 70.19 9.25 -13.14
N GLY A 459 69.43 10.35 -13.06
CA GLY A 459 69.90 11.74 -12.87
C GLY A 459 70.55 12.51 -14.04
N GLY A 460 70.30 13.82 -14.11
CA GLY A 460 71.19 14.81 -14.76
C GLY A 460 70.54 15.83 -15.72
N ASN A 461 70.52 17.11 -15.33
CA ASN A 461 70.09 18.25 -16.17
C ASN A 461 71.09 18.62 -17.27
N VAL A 462 70.67 19.36 -18.32
CA VAL A 462 71.09 20.76 -18.60
C VAL A 462 70.31 21.39 -19.79
N LEU A 463 69.67 22.53 -19.49
CA LEU A 463 69.27 23.72 -20.29
C LEU A 463 69.17 23.73 -21.83
N GLY A 464 68.03 24.23 -22.32
CA GLY A 464 67.83 24.80 -23.67
C GLY A 464 66.43 25.43 -23.85
N GLU A 465 66.35 26.76 -23.94
CA GLU A 465 65.13 27.59 -24.15
C GLU A 465 65.18 28.27 -25.55
N PRO A 466 64.10 28.88 -26.08
CA PRO A 466 62.73 28.38 -26.21
C PRO A 466 62.19 28.55 -27.65
N GLY A 467 61.06 27.91 -28.00
CA GLY A 467 60.46 28.04 -29.35
C GLY A 467 58.96 27.72 -29.40
N CYS A 468 58.17 28.70 -29.80
CA CYS A 468 56.70 28.74 -29.87
C CYS A 468 55.98 27.42 -30.21
N GLY A 469 55.00 27.03 -29.39
CA GLY A 469 54.13 25.86 -29.63
C GLY A 469 52.94 26.15 -30.56
N PRO A 470 52.10 25.12 -30.76
CA PRO A 470 50.66 25.33 -30.65
C PRO A 470 50.00 24.38 -29.63
N CYS A 471 48.81 24.76 -29.20
CA CYS A 471 48.06 24.17 -28.09
C CYS A 471 47.79 22.67 -28.24
N LEU A 472 48.26 21.86 -27.27
CA LEU A 472 47.68 20.54 -27.02
C LEU A 472 46.35 20.72 -26.29
N GLN A 473 45.26 20.30 -26.93
CA GLN A 473 43.98 20.14 -26.26
C GLN A 473 44.13 19.01 -25.24
N GLY A 474 44.11 19.35 -23.95
CA GLY A 474 43.97 18.36 -22.91
C GLY A 474 42.59 17.73 -23.00
N GLU A 475 42.52 16.46 -23.40
CA GLU A 475 41.31 15.66 -23.28
C GLU A 475 40.98 15.51 -21.79
N SER A 476 40.17 16.43 -21.29
CA SER A 476 39.54 16.31 -19.99
C SER A 476 38.69 15.05 -20.00
N TRP A 477 39.11 14.05 -19.22
CA TRP A 477 38.26 12.93 -18.81
C TRP A 477 37.21 13.43 -17.81
N ALA A 478 36.39 14.38 -18.27
CA ALA A 478 35.12 14.71 -17.67
C ALA A 478 34.31 13.42 -17.65
N SER A 479 34.25 12.79 -16.47
CA SER A 479 33.46 11.60 -16.26
C SER A 479 32.03 11.94 -16.70
N VAL A 480 31.58 11.31 -17.78
CA VAL A 480 30.23 11.49 -18.29
C VAL A 480 29.31 10.87 -17.23
N VAL A 481 28.86 11.72 -16.31
CA VAL A 481 27.77 11.41 -15.38
C VAL A 481 26.56 11.21 -16.27
N GLN A 482 26.32 9.95 -16.64
CA GLN A 482 25.11 9.57 -17.37
C GLN A 482 23.93 10.02 -16.53
N ALA A 483 23.07 10.85 -17.11
CA ALA A 483 21.84 11.24 -16.45
C ALA A 483 21.07 9.95 -16.05
N PRO A 484 20.50 9.89 -14.84
CA PRO A 484 19.78 8.70 -14.39
C PRO A 484 18.68 8.38 -15.40
N SER A 485 18.56 7.10 -15.76
CA SER A 485 17.49 6.62 -16.62
C SER A 485 16.13 7.03 -16.03
N PRO A 486 15.18 7.55 -16.83
CA PRO A 486 13.88 7.96 -16.31
C PRO A 486 13.20 6.79 -15.59
N THR A 487 12.50 7.07 -14.51
CA THR A 487 11.78 6.03 -13.76
C THR A 487 10.43 5.74 -14.39
N TRP A 488 10.12 4.46 -14.57
CA TRP A 488 8.77 3.97 -14.86
C TRP A 488 8.10 3.48 -13.57
N LEU A 489 6.77 3.60 -13.48
CA LEU A 489 6.00 3.08 -12.34
C LEU A 489 5.14 1.90 -12.76
N LEU A 490 5.08 0.89 -11.91
CA LEU A 490 4.14 -0.22 -12.00
C LEU A 490 3.14 -0.13 -10.85
N TYR A 491 1.85 -0.28 -11.13
CA TYR A 491 0.76 -0.21 -10.16
C TYR A 491 -0.09 -1.48 -10.18
N SER A 492 -0.59 -1.92 -9.02
CA SER A 492 -1.52 -3.05 -8.90
C SER A 492 -2.74 -2.72 -8.03
N HIS A 493 -3.93 -3.10 -8.49
CA HIS A 493 -5.22 -2.84 -7.82
C HIS A 493 -6.37 -3.61 -8.51
N PRO A 494 -7.51 -3.88 -7.81
CA PRO A 494 -8.70 -4.46 -8.43
C PRO A 494 -9.38 -3.56 -9.49
N THR A 495 -9.52 -4.03 -10.72
CA THR A 495 -10.05 -3.23 -11.85
C THR A 495 -11.57 -3.01 -11.80
N GLY A 496 -12.29 -3.75 -10.95
CA GLY A 496 -13.74 -3.65 -10.79
C GLY A 496 -14.23 -2.34 -10.17
N ARG A 497 -14.74 -1.41 -10.99
CA ARG A 497 -15.32 -0.13 -10.50
C ARG A 497 -16.43 -0.30 -9.44
N ARG A 498 -17.25 -1.36 -9.51
CA ARG A 498 -18.38 -1.59 -8.59
C ARG A 498 -18.05 -2.44 -7.35
N ALA A 499 -17.01 -3.27 -7.41
CA ALA A 499 -16.63 -4.21 -6.37
C ALA A 499 -15.18 -4.63 -6.57
N ARG A 500 -14.48 -5.01 -5.49
CA ARG A 500 -13.08 -5.45 -5.54
C ARG A 500 -13.00 -6.80 -6.27
N LEU A 501 -12.75 -6.72 -7.58
CA LEU A 501 -12.74 -7.81 -8.54
C LEU A 501 -11.62 -7.57 -9.54
N HIS A 502 -11.02 -8.67 -10.02
CA HIS A 502 -9.97 -8.76 -11.04
C HIS A 502 -8.71 -7.98 -10.65
N MET A 503 -7.68 -8.65 -10.12
CA MET A 503 -6.41 -7.98 -9.82
C MET A 503 -5.73 -7.57 -11.13
N GLY A 504 -5.54 -6.28 -11.34
CA GLY A 504 -4.92 -5.70 -12.52
C GLY A 504 -3.55 -5.10 -12.23
N VAL A 505 -2.75 -4.99 -13.29
CA VAL A 505 -1.45 -4.30 -13.30
C VAL A 505 -1.46 -3.22 -14.38
N CYS A 506 -1.16 -1.99 -14.00
CA CYS A 506 -0.99 -0.84 -14.89
C CYS A 506 0.48 -0.42 -14.94
N LEU A 507 0.92 0.08 -16.10
CA LEU A 507 2.25 0.67 -16.31
C LEU A 507 2.09 2.18 -16.53
N SER A 508 3.04 2.98 -16.05
CA SER A 508 3.22 4.37 -16.49
C SER A 508 4.68 4.58 -16.91
N MET A 509 4.86 5.09 -18.12
CA MET A 509 6.16 5.44 -18.70
C MET A 509 6.53 6.92 -18.49
N ALA A 510 5.58 7.74 -18.04
CA ALA A 510 5.73 9.17 -17.80
C ALA A 510 5.01 9.59 -16.48
N PRO A 511 5.43 9.06 -15.32
CA PRO A 511 4.62 9.05 -14.08
C PRO A 511 4.27 10.40 -13.46
N LEU A 512 4.85 11.51 -13.93
CA LEU A 512 4.42 12.84 -13.52
C LEU A 512 3.16 13.33 -14.25
N ASP A 513 2.78 12.72 -15.38
CA ASP A 513 1.47 12.92 -16.01
C ASP A 513 0.44 11.90 -15.47
N PRO A 514 -0.64 12.35 -14.79
CA PRO A 514 -1.72 11.47 -14.32
C PRO A 514 -2.42 10.67 -15.43
N HIS A 515 -2.30 11.05 -16.71
CA HIS A 515 -2.96 10.38 -17.83
C HIS A 515 -2.10 9.25 -18.45
N SER A 516 -0.82 9.19 -18.12
CA SER A 516 0.17 8.23 -18.68
C SER A 516 0.01 6.76 -18.25
N TRP A 517 -1.00 6.44 -17.44
CA TRP A 517 -1.25 5.06 -16.98
C TRP A 517 -1.97 4.24 -18.05
N THR A 518 -1.40 3.09 -18.40
CA THR A 518 -2.05 2.13 -19.29
C THR A 518 -3.32 1.55 -18.67
N GLU A 519 -4.26 1.15 -19.52
CA GLU A 519 -5.30 0.19 -19.15
C GLU A 519 -4.69 -1.09 -18.53
N PRO A 520 -5.39 -1.75 -17.60
CA PRO A 520 -4.82 -2.84 -16.82
C PRO A 520 -4.64 -4.14 -17.61
N TRP A 521 -3.53 -4.82 -17.36
CA TRP A 521 -3.38 -6.26 -17.57
C TRP A 521 -3.95 -7.00 -16.36
N VAL A 522 -5.02 -7.77 -16.53
CA VAL A 522 -5.59 -8.59 -15.46
C VAL A 522 -4.70 -9.81 -15.21
N ILE A 523 -4.12 -9.89 -14.01
CA ILE A 523 -3.25 -11.00 -13.55
C ILE A 523 -3.99 -12.04 -12.70
N TYR A 524 -5.24 -11.76 -12.30
CA TYR A 524 -6.14 -12.71 -11.65
C TYR A 524 -7.59 -12.31 -11.89
N GLU A 525 -8.44 -13.24 -12.32
CA GLU A 525 -9.88 -13.01 -12.48
C GLU A 525 -10.67 -13.50 -11.25
N GLY A 526 -11.64 -12.69 -10.80
CA GLY A 526 -12.49 -13.00 -9.64
C GLY A 526 -12.26 -12.05 -8.46
N PRO A 527 -12.86 -12.34 -7.29
CA PRO A 527 -12.65 -11.59 -6.05
C PRO A 527 -11.18 -11.35 -5.72
N SER A 528 -10.78 -10.08 -5.70
CA SER A 528 -9.42 -9.65 -5.36
C SER A 528 -9.46 -8.45 -4.41
N GLY A 529 -8.39 -8.20 -3.67
CA GLY A 529 -8.37 -7.19 -2.61
C GLY A 529 -7.07 -6.39 -2.61
N TYR A 530 -6.44 -6.33 -1.44
CA TYR A 530 -5.19 -5.59 -1.21
C TYR A 530 -4.04 -6.28 -1.96
N SER A 531 -3.02 -5.53 -2.35
CA SER A 531 -1.84 -6.04 -3.06
C SER A 531 -0.55 -5.36 -2.60
N ASP A 532 0.58 -6.03 -2.79
CA ASP A 532 1.91 -5.44 -2.63
C ASP A 532 2.87 -5.93 -3.73
N LEU A 533 3.50 -4.98 -4.41
CA LEU A 533 4.45 -5.22 -5.50
C LEU A 533 5.89 -5.18 -4.98
N ALA A 534 6.76 -5.92 -5.65
CA ALA A 534 8.21 -5.80 -5.49
C ALA A 534 8.90 -5.80 -6.86
N ALA A 535 9.74 -4.80 -7.11
CA ALA A 535 10.64 -4.78 -8.27
C ALA A 535 11.86 -5.69 -8.00
N LEU A 536 12.15 -6.59 -8.94
CA LEU A 536 13.16 -7.63 -8.80
C LEU A 536 14.16 -7.56 -9.98
N PRO A 537 15.24 -6.77 -9.88
CA PRO A 537 16.22 -6.62 -10.96
C PRO A 537 17.03 -7.91 -11.18
N GLY A 538 17.34 -8.23 -12.44
CA GLY A 538 18.28 -9.29 -12.83
C GLY A 538 17.76 -10.74 -12.78
N VAL A 539 16.57 -10.99 -12.21
CA VAL A 539 16.06 -12.34 -11.91
C VAL A 539 15.76 -13.19 -13.15
N HIS A 540 15.41 -12.56 -14.28
CA HIS A 540 15.10 -13.26 -15.53
C HIS A 540 16.07 -12.88 -16.64
N ARG A 541 17.14 -13.68 -16.83
CA ARG A 541 18.14 -13.53 -17.92
C ARG A 541 18.67 -12.09 -18.10
N GLY A 542 18.92 -11.38 -16.99
CA GLY A 542 19.39 -9.99 -17.01
C GLY A 542 18.32 -8.92 -17.24
N GLY A 543 17.03 -9.28 -17.24
CA GLY A 543 15.90 -8.35 -17.36
C GLY A 543 15.23 -8.01 -16.03
N GLN A 544 14.37 -6.99 -16.07
CA GLN A 544 13.51 -6.57 -14.95
C GLN A 544 12.36 -7.56 -14.74
N ALA A 545 12.17 -8.01 -13.50
CA ALA A 545 11.05 -8.80 -13.05
C ALA A 545 10.25 -8.09 -11.95
N PHE A 546 9.03 -8.57 -11.70
CA PHE A 546 8.14 -8.07 -10.67
C PHE A 546 7.45 -9.23 -9.98
N ALA A 547 7.32 -9.12 -8.66
CA ALA A 547 6.44 -9.97 -7.87
C ALA A 547 5.23 -9.16 -7.40
N CYS A 548 4.08 -9.82 -7.29
CA CYS A 548 2.85 -9.27 -6.73
C CYS A 548 2.29 -10.27 -5.70
N LEU A 549 2.07 -9.81 -4.46
CA LEU A 549 1.42 -10.56 -3.39
C LEU A 549 0.04 -9.94 -3.13
N TYR A 550 -1.05 -10.68 -3.31
CA TYR A 550 -2.40 -10.10 -3.32
C TYR A 550 -3.48 -10.99 -2.69
N GLU A 551 -4.44 -10.32 -2.03
CA GLU A 551 -5.71 -10.89 -1.58
C GLU A 551 -6.53 -11.36 -2.79
N SER A 552 -7.00 -12.61 -2.74
CA SER A 552 -7.80 -13.24 -3.79
C SER A 552 -8.71 -14.35 -3.25
N GLY A 553 -9.65 -14.81 -4.08
CA GLY A 553 -10.49 -15.96 -3.76
C GLY A 553 -11.54 -16.25 -4.83
N THR A 554 -12.27 -17.34 -4.64
CA THR A 554 -13.33 -17.81 -5.53
C THR A 554 -14.66 -17.09 -5.29
N ARG A 555 -15.01 -16.83 -4.02
CA ARG A 555 -16.28 -16.17 -3.64
C ARG A 555 -16.07 -14.82 -2.98
N VAL A 556 -15.02 -14.68 -2.17
CA VAL A 556 -14.62 -13.44 -1.50
C VAL A 556 -13.10 -13.27 -1.54
N SER A 557 -12.62 -12.03 -1.54
CA SER A 557 -11.20 -11.71 -1.75
C SER A 557 -10.27 -12.12 -0.60
N TYR A 558 -10.81 -12.59 0.52
CA TYR A 558 -10.06 -12.96 1.73
C TYR A 558 -10.06 -14.48 1.97
N GLU A 559 -10.20 -15.28 0.92
CA GLU A 559 -9.98 -16.73 0.99
C GLU A 559 -8.49 -17.06 0.94
N GLU A 560 -7.71 -16.34 0.13
CA GLU A 560 -6.31 -16.63 -0.16
C GLU A 560 -5.49 -15.34 -0.27
N ILE A 561 -4.22 -15.38 0.13
CA ILE A 561 -3.20 -14.43 -0.31
C ILE A 561 -2.25 -15.19 -1.25
N ALA A 562 -2.20 -14.73 -2.49
CA ALA A 562 -1.48 -15.38 -3.57
C ALA A 562 -0.31 -14.54 -4.07
N PHE A 563 0.71 -15.24 -4.53
CA PHE A 563 1.93 -14.69 -5.10
C PHE A 563 1.97 -14.98 -6.61
N SER A 564 2.26 -13.97 -7.41
CA SER A 564 2.56 -14.10 -8.83
C SER A 564 3.89 -13.42 -9.18
N LEU A 565 4.62 -13.99 -10.12
CA LEU A 565 5.90 -13.48 -10.64
C LEU A 565 5.79 -13.32 -12.16
N PHE A 566 6.23 -12.19 -12.69
CA PHE A 566 6.20 -11.88 -14.11
C PHE A 566 7.34 -10.93 -14.51
N SER A 567 7.69 -10.90 -15.80
CA SER A 567 8.71 -10.00 -16.33
C SER A 567 8.14 -8.70 -16.87
N LEU A 568 8.98 -7.68 -17.04
CA LEU A 568 8.59 -6.46 -17.76
C LEU A 568 8.14 -6.75 -19.20
N ARG A 569 8.67 -7.81 -19.83
CA ARG A 569 8.20 -8.26 -21.15
C ARG A 569 6.77 -8.79 -21.10
N ASP A 570 6.39 -9.50 -20.03
CA ASP A 570 5.01 -9.94 -19.86
C ASP A 570 4.08 -8.72 -19.65
N VAL A 571 4.50 -7.71 -18.87
CA VAL A 571 3.75 -6.44 -18.73
C VAL A 571 3.55 -5.78 -20.10
N LEU A 572 4.63 -5.48 -20.82
CA LEU A 572 4.60 -4.78 -22.11
C LEU A 572 3.81 -5.52 -23.20
N ASN A 573 3.78 -6.85 -23.14
CA ASN A 573 2.99 -7.66 -24.08
C ASN A 573 1.48 -7.69 -23.75
N ASN A 574 1.08 -7.40 -22.51
CA ASN A 574 -0.30 -7.59 -22.05
C ASN A 574 -1.03 -6.30 -21.66
N VAL A 575 -0.34 -5.19 -21.37
CA VAL A 575 -0.98 -3.86 -21.36
C VAL A 575 -1.33 -3.49 -22.82
N PRO A 576 -2.49 -2.88 -23.13
CA PRO A 576 -2.71 -2.41 -24.49
C PRO A 576 -1.69 -1.33 -24.84
N PRO A 577 -1.26 -1.23 -26.12
CA PRO A 577 -0.64 0.00 -26.59
C PRO A 577 -1.62 1.16 -26.37
N GLU A 578 -1.10 2.34 -26.08
CA GLU A 578 -1.91 3.55 -25.95
C GLU A 578 -2.82 3.71 -27.19
N LYS A 579 -4.07 4.12 -26.97
CA LYS A 579 -4.90 4.55 -28.09
C LYS A 579 -4.30 5.81 -28.64
N GLU A 580 -3.61 5.70 -29.79
CA GLU A 580 -3.38 6.84 -30.67
C GLU A 580 -4.71 7.58 -30.78
N HIS A 581 -4.74 8.82 -30.31
CA HIS A 581 -5.89 9.67 -30.50
C HIS A 581 -5.97 9.91 -32.01
N ALA A 582 -6.94 9.25 -32.66
CA ALA A 582 -7.21 9.44 -34.07
C ALA A 582 -7.42 10.93 -34.30
N GLY A 583 -6.42 11.57 -34.91
CA GLY A 583 -6.38 13.02 -34.99
C GLY A 583 -7.62 13.52 -35.72
N CYS A 584 -8.39 14.38 -35.05
CA CYS A 584 -9.38 15.20 -35.74
C CYS A 584 -8.62 16.09 -36.73
N LEU A 585 -8.54 15.65 -37.98
CA LEU A 585 -8.16 16.52 -39.08
C LEU A 585 -9.17 17.68 -39.10
N PRO A 586 -8.72 18.94 -39.09
CA PRO A 586 -9.63 20.07 -39.19
C PRO A 586 -10.36 20.00 -40.54
N SER A 587 -11.67 20.20 -40.47
CA SER A 587 -12.57 20.32 -41.64
C SER A 587 -12.66 21.76 -42.12
#